data_AF-A0A969I251-F1
#
_entry.id   AF-A0A969I251-F1
#
_cell.length_a   1.000
_cell.length_b   1.000
_cell.length_c   1.000
_cell.angle_alpha   90.00
_cell.angle_beta   90.00
_cell.angle_gamma   90.00
#
_symmetry.space_group_name_H-M   'P 1'
#
loop_
_entity.id
_entity.type
_entity.pdbx_description
1 polymer ?
#
loop_
_entity_poly.entity_id
_entity_poly.type
_entity_poly.pdbx_seq_one_letter_code
_entity_poly.pdbx_strand_id
1 'polypeptide(L)'
;MDGIRNALLVLIAWACSAAAAHAGVIYRWVNVSTDPEAGPIDAFIEFGNDFYMPGRRLQAAPRDGNPDTLDAYFGIDSLFFGLREQDYDSINLRTNRTCGQIIPGPGNICPPDFTPDTRVVDLGILANYAFDLTLGERLSGSIFINDGSSDFLATSVDSLFTLVNLRSDFGLCSGPRCAGGTGFFQLDASTLPVNVPEPAVWSLLLAGGLMLLRGRASGVAGSAPEK
;
A
#
# COMPACT_ATOMS: atom_id res chain seq x y z
N MET A 1 46.10 -6.76 5.59
CA MET A 1 44.87 -7.44 5.13
C MET A 1 43.60 -6.82 5.70
N ASP A 2 43.68 -6.00 6.75
CA ASP A 2 42.50 -5.42 7.43
C ASP A 2 41.74 -4.37 6.59
N GLY A 3 42.42 -3.69 5.65
CA GLY A 3 41.80 -2.68 4.79
C GLY A 3 40.70 -3.23 3.86
N ILE A 4 40.89 -4.44 3.32
CA ILE A 4 39.92 -5.06 2.39
C ILE A 4 38.66 -5.50 3.16
N ARG A 5 38.82 -6.00 4.38
CA ARG A 5 37.71 -6.44 5.23
C ARG A 5 36.83 -5.27 5.67
N ASN A 6 37.44 -4.14 6.02
CA ASN A 6 36.68 -2.93 6.40
C ASN A 6 35.94 -2.32 5.19
N ALA A 7 36.55 -2.31 4.00
CA ALA A 7 35.90 -1.82 2.78
C ALA A 7 34.68 -2.68 2.39
N LEU A 8 34.79 -4.01 2.52
CA LEU A 8 33.69 -4.94 2.24
C LEU A 8 32.52 -4.75 3.22
N LEU A 9 32.80 -4.56 4.52
CA LEU A 9 31.77 -4.32 5.53
C LEU A 9 31.02 -3.00 5.30
N VAL A 10 31.72 -1.94 4.88
CA VAL A 10 31.09 -0.66 4.54
C VAL A 10 30.20 -0.81 3.29
N LEU A 11 30.66 -1.50 2.25
CA LEU A 11 29.86 -1.76 1.04
C LEU A 11 28.59 -2.58 1.32
N ILE A 12 28.68 -3.58 2.19
CA ILE A 12 27.52 -4.39 2.59
C ILE A 12 26.53 -3.54 3.41
N ALA A 13 27.01 -2.72 4.35
CA ALA A 13 26.15 -1.82 5.11
C ALA A 13 25.47 -0.76 4.21
N TRP A 14 26.17 -0.28 3.17
CA TRP A 14 25.64 0.65 2.18
C TRP A 14 24.61 -0.01 1.26
N ALA A 15 24.87 -1.24 0.81
CA ALA A 15 23.92 -2.01 0.00
C ALA A 15 22.63 -2.34 0.78
N CYS A 16 22.74 -2.62 2.09
CA CYS A 16 21.58 -2.89 2.94
C CYS A 16 20.75 -1.64 3.27
N SER A 17 21.31 -0.43 3.16
CA SER A 17 20.58 0.82 3.43
C SER A 17 19.86 1.38 2.19
N ALA A 18 20.24 0.95 0.98
CA ALA A 18 19.55 1.32 -0.26
C ALA A 18 18.30 0.46 -0.55
N ALA A 19 18.12 -0.66 0.14
CA ALA A 19 16.92 -1.48 0.08
C ALA A 19 15.93 -1.07 1.17
N ALA A 20 15.55 0.22 1.21
CA ALA A 20 14.32 0.60 1.89
C ALA A 20 13.19 -0.05 1.06
N ALA A 21 12.70 -1.20 1.53
CA ALA A 21 11.60 -1.89 0.90
C ALA A 21 10.45 -0.88 0.72
N HIS A 22 9.93 -0.75 -0.51
CA HIS A 22 8.75 0.03 -0.84
C HIS A 22 7.50 -0.64 -0.22
N ALA A 23 7.44 -0.72 1.10
CA ALA A 23 6.24 -1.12 1.82
C ALA A 23 5.24 0.03 1.74
N GLY A 24 3.99 -0.23 1.36
CA GLY A 24 2.96 0.79 1.33
C GLY A 24 2.55 1.27 2.72
N VAL A 25 1.76 2.34 2.76
CA VAL A 25 1.15 2.90 3.97
C VAL A 25 -0.12 2.12 4.29
N ILE A 26 -0.16 1.51 5.47
CA ILE A 26 -1.25 0.63 5.88
C ILE A 26 -2.19 1.36 6.85
N TYR A 27 -3.48 1.23 6.59
CA TYR A 27 -4.54 1.52 7.54
C TYR A 27 -5.17 0.21 8.00
N ARG A 28 -5.18 -0.05 9.31
CA ARG A 28 -5.76 -1.26 9.90
C ARG A 28 -7.13 -0.97 10.50
N TRP A 29 -8.06 -1.89 10.31
CA TRP A 29 -9.37 -1.81 10.92
C TRP A 29 -9.29 -2.05 12.42
N VAL A 30 -9.95 -1.18 13.18
CA VAL A 30 -10.12 -1.29 14.63
C VAL A 30 -11.62 -1.38 14.92
N ASN A 31 -12.06 -2.54 15.39
CA ASN A 31 -13.47 -2.78 15.73
C ASN A 31 -13.91 -1.88 16.90
N VAL A 32 -15.07 -1.26 16.76
CA VAL A 32 -15.79 -0.54 17.83
C VAL A 32 -17.00 -1.34 18.28
N SER A 33 -17.80 -1.79 17.32
CA SER A 33 -18.86 -2.77 17.52
C SER A 33 -18.73 -3.89 16.52
N THR A 34 -18.90 -5.11 16.99
CA THR A 34 -18.94 -6.28 16.13
C THR A 34 -20.35 -6.51 15.63
N ASP A 35 -20.45 -6.93 14.38
CA ASP A 35 -21.70 -7.47 13.85
C ASP A 35 -22.01 -8.79 14.60
N PRO A 36 -23.26 -9.01 15.05
CA PRO A 36 -23.61 -10.22 15.80
C PRO A 36 -23.50 -11.51 14.96
N GLU A 37 -23.61 -11.42 13.64
CA GLU A 37 -23.52 -12.56 12.72
C GLU A 37 -22.13 -12.68 12.10
N ALA A 38 -21.52 -11.56 11.68
CA ALA A 38 -20.21 -11.53 11.05
C ALA A 38 -19.05 -11.59 12.06
N GLY A 39 -19.26 -11.19 13.31
CA GLY A 39 -18.23 -11.14 14.34
C GLY A 39 -17.28 -9.95 14.20
N PRO A 40 -16.07 -10.03 14.78
CA PRO A 40 -15.04 -9.02 14.58
C PRO A 40 -14.50 -9.08 13.16
N ILE A 41 -14.31 -7.92 12.54
CA ILE A 41 -13.70 -7.80 11.22
C ILE A 41 -12.19 -7.62 11.39
N ASP A 42 -11.41 -8.31 10.58
CA ASP A 42 -10.00 -8.02 10.36
C ASP A 42 -9.82 -7.47 8.95
N ALA A 43 -9.39 -6.22 8.81
CA ALA A 43 -9.26 -5.60 7.51
C ALA A 43 -8.09 -4.61 7.51
N PHE A 44 -7.46 -4.44 6.34
CA PHE A 44 -6.50 -3.36 6.15
C PHE A 44 -6.51 -2.85 4.71
N ILE A 45 -6.12 -1.58 4.56
CA ILE A 45 -5.95 -0.92 3.26
C ILE A 45 -4.50 -0.50 3.16
N GLU A 46 -3.81 -0.93 2.11
CA GLU A 46 -2.45 -0.50 1.81
C GLU A 46 -2.48 0.52 0.68
N PHE A 47 -1.80 1.65 0.87
CA PHE A 47 -1.59 2.67 -0.15
C PHE A 47 -0.14 2.67 -0.60
N GLY A 48 0.11 2.86 -1.89
CA GLY A 48 1.45 3.08 -2.42
C GLY A 48 2.05 4.35 -1.83
N ASN A 49 3.35 4.28 -1.51
CA ASN A 49 4.08 5.38 -0.89
C ASN A 49 3.97 6.70 -1.65
N ASP A 50 3.93 6.64 -2.99
CA ASP A 50 3.85 7.82 -3.85
C ASP A 50 2.48 8.53 -3.79
N PHE A 51 1.47 7.89 -3.19
CA PHE A 51 0.10 8.38 -3.16
C PHE A 51 -0.34 8.88 -1.79
N TYR A 52 0.33 8.42 -0.73
CA TYR A 52 0.03 8.85 0.62
C TYR A 52 0.44 10.31 0.84
N MET A 53 -0.57 11.15 1.09
CA MET A 53 -0.38 12.53 1.56
C MET A 53 -1.44 12.79 2.64
N PRO A 54 -1.05 13.13 3.88
CA PRO A 54 -2.02 13.48 4.92
C PRO A 54 -2.96 14.60 4.47
N GLY A 55 -4.26 14.45 4.73
CA GLY A 55 -5.31 15.39 4.33
C GLY A 55 -5.76 15.30 2.87
N ARG A 56 -5.10 14.46 2.04
CA ARG A 56 -5.49 14.27 0.64
C ARG A 56 -6.81 13.52 0.54
N ARG A 57 -7.67 13.97 -0.37
CA ARG A 57 -8.85 13.21 -0.81
C ARG A 57 -8.48 12.35 -2.02
N LEU A 58 -8.82 11.07 -1.94
CA LEU A 58 -8.70 10.08 -3.00
C LEU A 58 -10.11 9.71 -3.46
N GLN A 59 -10.36 9.89 -4.75
CA GLN A 59 -11.61 9.46 -5.37
C GLN A 59 -11.28 8.54 -6.53
N ALA A 60 -11.85 7.34 -6.53
CA ALA A 60 -11.71 6.36 -7.58
C ALA A 60 -13.07 5.74 -7.86
N ALA A 61 -13.51 5.78 -9.11
CA ALA A 61 -14.68 5.08 -9.60
C ALA A 61 -14.48 4.86 -11.12
N PRO A 62 -15.00 3.78 -11.73
CA PRO A 62 -15.02 3.65 -13.17
C PRO A 62 -15.75 4.86 -13.76
N ARG A 63 -15.06 5.63 -14.61
CA ARG A 63 -15.46 7.01 -14.95
C ARG A 63 -16.69 7.06 -15.87
N ASP A 64 -16.99 5.95 -16.53
CA ASP A 64 -18.03 5.82 -17.57
C ASP A 64 -18.74 4.45 -17.53
N GLY A 65 -18.58 3.69 -16.44
CA GLY A 65 -19.09 2.32 -16.35
C GLY A 65 -18.37 1.32 -17.27
N ASN A 66 -17.29 1.73 -17.93
CA ASN A 66 -16.40 0.84 -18.66
C ASN A 66 -15.22 0.43 -17.77
N PRO A 67 -15.06 -0.85 -17.41
CA PRO A 67 -13.93 -1.31 -16.62
C PRO A 67 -12.58 -1.08 -17.31
N ASP A 68 -12.54 -0.94 -18.63
CA ASP A 68 -11.31 -0.67 -19.40
C ASP A 68 -10.81 0.78 -19.26
N THR A 69 -11.62 1.69 -18.70
CA THR A 69 -11.24 3.09 -18.44
C THR A 69 -10.92 3.37 -16.99
N LEU A 70 -10.77 2.31 -16.17
CA LEU A 70 -10.18 2.44 -14.85
C LEU A 70 -8.81 3.09 -15.01
N ASP A 71 -8.71 4.38 -14.68
CA ASP A 71 -7.44 5.03 -14.42
C ASP A 71 -6.84 4.26 -13.25
N ALA A 72 -5.98 3.28 -13.55
CA ALA A 72 -5.42 2.30 -12.63
C ALA A 72 -4.45 2.90 -11.59
N TYR A 73 -4.56 4.20 -11.31
CA TYR A 73 -3.60 4.98 -10.54
C TYR A 73 -4.30 5.70 -9.38
N PHE A 74 -5.02 4.93 -8.55
CA PHE A 74 -5.66 5.43 -7.32
C PHE A 74 -4.80 5.25 -6.07
N GLY A 75 -3.62 4.63 -6.20
CA GLY A 75 -2.65 4.54 -5.12
C GLY A 75 -3.02 3.60 -3.99
N ILE A 76 -4.11 2.84 -4.09
CA ILE A 76 -4.38 1.70 -3.19
C ILE A 76 -3.72 0.49 -3.83
N ASP A 77 -2.81 -0.12 -3.09
CA ASP A 77 -2.05 -1.28 -3.54
C ASP A 77 -2.81 -2.58 -3.27
N SER A 78 -3.37 -2.68 -2.07
CA SER A 78 -4.12 -3.85 -1.64
C SER A 78 -5.24 -3.44 -0.70
N LEU A 79 -6.37 -4.12 -0.82
CA LEU A 79 -7.39 -4.16 0.21
C LEU A 79 -7.52 -5.59 0.69
N PHE A 80 -7.63 -5.72 1.99
CA PHE A 80 -7.81 -6.99 2.66
C PHE A 80 -8.99 -6.92 3.62
N PHE A 81 -9.83 -7.95 3.57
CA PHE A 81 -10.88 -8.17 4.56
C PHE A 81 -11.01 -9.66 4.86
N GLY A 82 -11.08 -9.96 6.15
CA GLY A 82 -11.32 -11.27 6.72
C GLY A 82 -12.36 -11.17 7.82
N LEU A 83 -13.24 -12.16 7.85
CA LEU A 83 -14.22 -12.32 8.93
C LEU A 83 -13.64 -13.17 10.09
N ARG A 84 -12.48 -13.81 9.88
CA ARG A 84 -11.71 -14.61 10.86
C ARG A 84 -10.23 -14.64 10.49
N GLU A 85 -9.38 -14.96 11.47
CA GLU A 85 -7.90 -14.99 11.39
C GLU A 85 -7.29 -15.89 10.28
N GLN A 86 -8.07 -16.60 9.46
CA GLN A 86 -7.55 -17.54 8.46
C GLN A 86 -8.32 -17.58 7.12
N ASP A 87 -9.46 -16.92 6.99
CA ASP A 87 -10.24 -16.87 5.74
C ASP A 87 -10.24 -15.44 5.22
N TYR A 88 -9.28 -15.16 4.36
CA TYR A 88 -9.03 -13.82 3.85
C TYR A 88 -9.39 -13.72 2.39
N ASP A 89 -10.17 -12.71 2.05
CA ASP A 89 -10.27 -12.25 0.68
C ASP A 89 -9.33 -11.07 0.50
N SER A 90 -8.26 -11.30 -0.26
CA SER A 90 -7.32 -10.25 -0.64
C SER A 90 -7.67 -9.77 -2.03
N ILE A 91 -8.05 -8.49 -2.12
CA ILE A 91 -8.24 -7.80 -3.38
C ILE A 91 -6.94 -7.07 -3.69
N ASN A 92 -6.12 -7.67 -4.55
CA ASN A 92 -4.91 -7.03 -5.06
C ASN A 92 -5.31 -6.07 -6.19
N LEU A 93 -5.11 -4.78 -5.95
CA LEU A 93 -5.52 -3.71 -6.85
C LEU A 93 -4.36 -3.23 -7.76
N ARG A 94 -3.13 -3.73 -7.54
CA ARG A 94 -1.94 -3.39 -8.35
C ARG A 94 -1.91 -4.07 -9.72
N THR A 95 -2.73 -5.10 -9.95
CA THR A 95 -2.74 -5.76 -11.26
C THR A 95 -3.50 -4.89 -12.26
N ASN A 96 -2.75 -4.13 -13.05
CA ASN A 96 -3.20 -3.41 -14.25
C ASN A 96 -3.72 -4.32 -15.38
N ARG A 97 -3.95 -5.62 -15.11
CA ARG A 97 -4.30 -6.65 -16.08
C ARG A 97 -5.18 -7.70 -15.41
N THR A 98 -6.48 -7.48 -15.42
CA THR A 98 -7.50 -8.45 -15.03
C THR A 98 -7.73 -9.43 -16.19
N CYS A 99 -7.69 -10.73 -15.92
CA CYS A 99 -8.29 -11.71 -16.83
C CYS A 99 -9.80 -11.65 -16.66
N GLY A 100 -10.52 -11.33 -17.72
CA GLY A 100 -11.97 -11.30 -17.71
C GLY A 100 -12.56 -12.67 -17.98
N GLN A 101 -13.41 -13.17 -17.09
CA GLN A 101 -14.29 -14.29 -17.42
C GLN A 101 -15.57 -13.76 -18.08
N ILE A 102 -15.89 -14.24 -19.29
CA ILE A 102 -17.19 -13.96 -19.89
C ILE A 102 -18.18 -14.98 -19.34
N ILE A 103 -19.25 -14.54 -18.68
CA ILE A 103 -20.40 -15.39 -18.35
C ILE A 103 -21.62 -14.97 -19.20
N PRO A 104 -22.31 -15.90 -19.90
CA PRO A 104 -22.07 -17.34 -19.99
C PRO A 104 -21.23 -17.68 -21.24
N GLY A 105 -19.90 -17.62 -21.13
CA GLY A 105 -18.98 -17.89 -22.24
C GLY A 105 -17.87 -18.87 -21.82
N PRO A 106 -17.38 -19.73 -22.73
CA PRO A 106 -16.26 -20.61 -22.44
C PRO A 106 -14.95 -19.84 -22.68
N GLY A 107 -14.41 -19.22 -21.64
CA GLY A 107 -13.01 -18.75 -21.67
C GLY A 107 -12.73 -17.53 -20.82
N ASN A 108 -11.54 -17.53 -20.24
CA ASN A 108 -10.92 -16.33 -19.69
C ASN A 108 -10.29 -15.57 -20.86
N ILE A 109 -10.64 -14.29 -21.03
CA ILE A 109 -9.89 -13.39 -21.89
C ILE A 109 -8.73 -12.87 -21.03
N CYS A 110 -7.58 -13.49 -21.22
CA CYS A 110 -6.31 -12.99 -20.69
C CYS A 110 -5.49 -12.37 -21.83
N PRO A 111 -4.67 -11.36 -21.55
CA PRO A 111 -3.58 -10.99 -22.44
C PRO A 111 -2.73 -12.22 -22.81
N PRO A 112 -2.22 -12.31 -24.05
CA PRO A 112 -1.55 -13.51 -24.59
C PRO A 112 -0.25 -13.90 -23.86
N ASP A 113 0.25 -13.04 -22.98
CA ASP A 113 1.44 -13.19 -22.14
C ASP A 113 1.15 -13.63 -20.69
N PHE A 114 -0.08 -14.05 -20.37
CA PHE A 114 -0.49 -14.43 -19.01
C PHE A 114 -0.77 -15.93 -18.83
N THR A 115 -0.22 -16.53 -17.77
CA THR A 115 -0.61 -17.86 -17.29
C THR A 115 -1.70 -17.74 -16.22
N PRO A 116 -2.73 -18.61 -16.23
CA PRO A 116 -3.94 -18.51 -15.39
C PRO A 116 -3.72 -18.80 -13.88
N ASP A 117 -2.50 -18.65 -13.37
CA ASP A 117 -2.17 -18.77 -11.94
C ASP A 117 -2.54 -17.51 -11.13
N THR A 118 -3.11 -16.52 -11.81
CA THR A 118 -3.63 -15.27 -11.28
C THR A 118 -5.14 -15.37 -11.18
N ARG A 119 -5.71 -14.95 -10.04
CA ARG A 119 -7.15 -14.99 -9.81
C ARG A 119 -7.86 -14.38 -11.03
N VAL A 120 -8.65 -15.20 -11.69
CA VAL A 120 -9.68 -14.75 -12.62
C VAL A 120 -10.60 -13.91 -11.75
N VAL A 121 -10.57 -12.59 -11.92
CA VAL A 121 -11.69 -11.78 -11.44
C VAL A 121 -12.82 -12.23 -12.35
N ASP A 122 -13.83 -12.86 -11.76
CA ASP A 122 -15.05 -13.12 -12.50
C ASP A 122 -15.58 -11.73 -12.86
N LEU A 123 -15.27 -11.27 -14.08
CA LEU A 123 -15.92 -10.12 -14.69
C LEU A 123 -17.34 -10.57 -15.10
N GLY A 124 -18.06 -11.14 -14.14
CA GLY A 124 -19.47 -10.88 -14.01
C GLY A 124 -19.67 -9.39 -14.28
N ILE A 125 -20.71 -9.10 -15.03
CA ILE A 125 -20.96 -7.89 -15.83
C ILE A 125 -20.89 -6.56 -15.02
N LEU A 126 -20.58 -6.58 -13.71
CA LEU A 126 -20.66 -5.47 -12.77
C LEU A 126 -19.57 -5.49 -11.66
N ALA A 127 -18.31 -5.85 -11.95
CA ALA A 127 -17.24 -5.58 -10.99
C ALA A 127 -17.10 -4.06 -10.81
N ASN A 128 -17.54 -3.53 -9.67
CA ASN A 128 -17.61 -2.10 -9.39
C ASN A 128 -16.83 -1.79 -8.13
N TYR A 129 -15.88 -0.86 -8.26
CA TYR A 129 -15.13 -0.33 -7.13
C TYR A 129 -15.34 1.17 -7.08
N ALA A 130 -15.73 1.71 -5.93
CA ALA A 130 -15.79 3.13 -5.68
C ALA A 130 -15.17 3.46 -4.32
N PHE A 131 -14.15 4.31 -4.35
CA PHE A 131 -13.50 4.86 -3.17
C PHE A 131 -13.69 6.36 -3.17
N ASP A 132 -14.13 6.90 -2.04
CA ASP A 132 -14.08 8.33 -1.76
C ASP A 132 -13.52 8.46 -0.35
N LEU A 133 -12.21 8.63 -0.23
CA LEU A 133 -11.48 8.55 1.02
C LEU A 133 -10.72 9.84 1.28
N THR A 134 -10.75 10.34 2.51
CA THR A 134 -9.84 11.38 2.99
C THR A 134 -8.81 10.74 3.90
N LEU A 135 -7.53 10.95 3.56
CA LEU A 135 -6.40 10.41 4.30
C LEU A 135 -6.11 11.27 5.53
N GLY A 136 -5.85 10.63 6.67
CA GLY A 136 -5.48 11.28 7.93
C GLY A 136 -4.90 10.26 8.91
N GLU A 137 -4.89 10.55 10.21
CA GLU A 137 -4.59 9.51 11.22
C GLU A 137 -5.64 8.39 11.18
N ARG A 138 -6.87 8.74 10.80
CA ARG A 138 -7.95 7.81 10.48
C ARG A 138 -8.51 8.16 9.12
N LEU A 139 -8.95 7.14 8.38
CA LEU A 139 -9.68 7.38 7.14
C LEU A 139 -11.08 7.91 7.44
N SER A 140 -11.64 8.62 6.45
CA SER A 140 -13.05 8.98 6.39
C SER A 140 -13.55 8.91 4.96
N GLY A 141 -14.83 8.61 4.76
CA GLY A 141 -15.53 8.62 3.48
C GLY A 141 -16.26 7.31 3.21
N SER A 142 -16.17 6.78 1.99
CA SER A 142 -16.87 5.56 1.59
C SER A 142 -15.99 4.62 0.77
N ILE A 143 -16.22 3.33 0.98
CA ILE A 143 -15.61 2.23 0.24
C ILE A 143 -16.75 1.36 -0.27
N PHE A 144 -16.79 1.14 -1.57
CA PHE A 144 -17.71 0.22 -2.22
C PHE A 144 -16.93 -0.68 -3.15
N ILE A 145 -17.14 -1.98 -3.01
CA ILE A 145 -16.47 -3.00 -3.79
C ILE A 145 -17.47 -4.10 -4.05
N ASN A 146 -17.67 -4.40 -5.30
CA ASN A 146 -18.40 -5.57 -5.75
C ASN A 146 -17.54 -6.21 -6.82
N ASP A 147 -16.99 -7.40 -6.59
CA ASP A 147 -16.14 -8.10 -7.56
C ASP A 147 -16.82 -9.33 -8.16
N GLY A 148 -18.15 -9.45 -7.98
CA GLY A 148 -18.94 -10.62 -8.36
C GLY A 148 -18.96 -11.74 -7.31
N SER A 149 -17.89 -11.91 -6.54
CA SER A 149 -17.76 -12.93 -5.48
C SER A 149 -17.89 -12.35 -4.06
N SER A 150 -17.54 -11.08 -3.92
CA SER A 150 -17.55 -10.32 -2.67
C SER A 150 -18.21 -8.96 -2.91
N ASP A 151 -19.01 -8.53 -1.94
CA ASP A 151 -19.67 -7.23 -1.87
C ASP A 151 -19.35 -6.58 -0.52
N PHE A 152 -18.56 -5.53 -0.55
CA PHE A 152 -18.14 -4.77 0.62
C PHE A 152 -18.55 -3.31 0.43
N LEU A 153 -19.44 -2.84 1.32
CA LEU A 153 -19.85 -1.46 1.40
C LEU A 153 -19.66 -0.95 2.82
N ALA A 154 -18.85 0.09 2.95
CA ALA A 154 -18.62 0.80 4.20
C ALA A 154 -18.71 2.31 3.98
N THR A 155 -19.41 3.00 4.88
CA THR A 155 -19.52 4.47 4.86
C THR A 155 -19.22 5.02 6.23
N SER A 156 -18.53 6.16 6.31
CA SER A 156 -18.21 6.79 7.58
C SER A 156 -19.01 8.06 7.87
N VAL A 157 -19.23 8.31 9.16
CA VAL A 157 -19.53 9.65 9.70
C VAL A 157 -18.28 10.09 10.44
N ASP A 158 -17.69 11.21 10.02
CA ASP A 158 -16.30 11.55 10.34
C ASP A 158 -15.38 10.35 10.02
N SER A 159 -14.71 9.77 11.01
CA SER A 159 -13.86 8.59 10.81
C SER A 159 -14.53 7.25 11.13
N LEU A 160 -15.72 7.24 11.76
CA LEU A 160 -16.39 6.01 12.18
C LEU A 160 -17.08 5.37 10.99
N PHE A 161 -16.50 4.31 10.45
CA PHE A 161 -17.11 3.50 9.41
C PHE A 161 -18.17 2.58 9.99
N THR A 162 -19.29 2.50 9.27
CA THR A 162 -20.31 1.48 9.45
C THR A 162 -20.28 0.58 8.23
N LEU A 163 -20.17 -0.73 8.46
CA LEU A 163 -20.35 -1.72 7.42
C LEU A 163 -21.83 -1.79 7.07
N VAL A 164 -22.15 -1.42 5.83
CA VAL A 164 -23.52 -1.46 5.31
C VAL A 164 -23.78 -2.81 4.65
N ASN A 165 -22.76 -3.40 4.04
CA ASN A 165 -22.83 -4.72 3.45
C ASN A 165 -21.45 -5.37 3.49
N LEU A 166 -21.39 -6.65 3.87
CA LEU A 166 -20.20 -7.48 3.79
C LEU A 166 -20.62 -8.90 3.42
N ARG A 167 -20.61 -9.19 2.12
CA ARG A 167 -20.84 -10.51 1.56
C ARG A 167 -19.55 -11.00 0.92
N SER A 168 -19.24 -12.26 1.10
CA SER A 168 -18.15 -12.91 0.38
C SER A 168 -18.51 -14.38 0.19
N ASP A 169 -18.29 -14.90 -1.01
CA ASP A 169 -18.43 -16.32 -1.32
C ASP A 169 -17.37 -17.18 -0.58
N PHE A 170 -16.30 -16.54 -0.09
CA PHE A 170 -15.26 -17.16 0.73
C PHE A 170 -15.44 -16.91 2.24
N GLY A 171 -16.49 -16.17 2.63
CA GLY A 171 -16.78 -15.81 4.02
C GLY A 171 -18.04 -16.48 4.59
N LEU A 172 -18.16 -16.47 5.91
CA LEU A 172 -19.33 -17.01 6.64
C LEU A 172 -20.59 -16.16 6.52
N CYS A 173 -20.48 -14.97 5.92
CA CYS A 173 -21.57 -14.01 5.87
C CYS A 173 -22.18 -13.93 4.46
N SER A 174 -23.16 -14.81 4.22
CA SER A 174 -23.88 -14.96 2.93
C SER A 174 -25.34 -14.50 2.98
N GLY A 175 -25.82 -14.05 4.15
CA GLY A 175 -27.19 -13.60 4.39
C GLY A 175 -27.35 -12.07 4.34
N PRO A 176 -28.58 -11.53 4.34
CA PRO A 176 -28.88 -10.09 4.28
C PRO A 176 -28.53 -9.31 5.57
N ARG A 177 -27.75 -9.90 6.47
CA ARG A 177 -27.56 -9.45 7.85
C ARG A 177 -26.10 -9.22 8.23
N CYS A 178 -25.23 -9.18 7.23
CA CYS A 178 -23.80 -8.94 7.37
C CYS A 178 -23.52 -7.43 7.33
N ALA A 179 -24.12 -6.71 8.28
CA ALA A 179 -24.21 -5.26 8.26
C ALA A 179 -24.43 -4.71 9.67
N GLY A 180 -23.80 -3.59 9.98
CA GLY A 180 -23.94 -2.87 11.24
C GLY A 180 -22.71 -2.96 12.15
N GLY A 181 -21.71 -3.77 11.80
CA GLY A 181 -20.38 -3.66 12.41
C GLY A 181 -19.80 -2.25 12.21
N THR A 182 -19.19 -1.69 13.24
CA THR A 182 -18.57 -0.35 13.18
C THR A 182 -17.11 -0.40 13.60
N GLY A 183 -16.32 0.51 13.03
CA GLY A 183 -14.89 0.58 13.30
C GLY A 183 -14.23 1.79 12.65
N PHE A 184 -12.93 1.88 12.82
CA PHE A 184 -12.10 2.91 12.19
C PHE A 184 -10.95 2.25 11.45
N PHE A 185 -10.61 2.77 10.27
CA PHE A 185 -9.32 2.49 9.65
C PHE A 185 -8.27 3.42 10.24
N GLN A 186 -7.41 2.88 11.10
CA GLN A 186 -6.36 3.60 11.82
C GLN A 186 -5.02 3.43 11.08
N LEU A 187 -4.34 4.55 10.86
CA LEU A 187 -3.00 4.57 10.26
C LEU A 187 -2.03 3.76 11.13
N ASP A 188 -1.39 2.77 10.54
CA ASP A 188 -0.26 2.06 11.13
C ASP A 188 0.99 2.93 10.97
N ALA A 189 1.31 3.72 11.99
CA ALA A 189 2.43 4.66 11.96
C ALA A 189 3.79 4.01 11.67
N SER A 190 3.92 2.69 11.89
CA SER A 190 5.14 1.95 11.56
C SER A 190 5.36 1.78 10.05
N THR A 191 4.32 2.00 9.25
CA THR A 191 4.32 1.89 7.78
C THR A 191 4.46 3.23 7.07
N LEU A 192 4.58 4.34 7.83
CA LEU A 192 4.81 5.64 7.23
C LEU A 192 6.15 5.66 6.49
N PRO A 193 6.23 6.32 5.31
CA PRO A 193 7.49 6.46 4.61
C PRO A 193 8.49 7.19 5.51
N VAL A 194 9.56 6.50 5.89
CA VAL A 194 10.65 7.13 6.62
C VAL A 194 11.49 7.89 5.60
N ASN A 195 11.69 9.19 5.83
CA ASN A 195 12.67 9.97 5.06
C ASN A 195 14.06 9.43 5.39
N VAL A 196 14.50 8.42 4.63
CA VAL A 196 15.89 7.97 4.65
C VAL A 196 16.69 9.06 3.96
N PRO A 197 17.64 9.73 4.65
CA PRO A 197 18.48 10.73 4.01
C PRO A 197 19.19 10.08 2.82
N GLU A 198 19.09 10.71 1.64
CA GLU A 198 19.73 10.17 0.45
C GLU A 198 21.22 9.91 0.73
N PRO A 199 21.73 8.69 0.47
CA PRO A 199 23.10 8.32 0.83
C PRO A 199 24.15 9.20 0.12
N ALA A 200 23.78 9.80 -1.02
CA ALA A 200 24.60 10.78 -1.72
C ALA A 200 24.93 12.02 -0.88
N VAL A 201 24.01 12.49 -0.01
CA VAL A 201 24.23 13.65 0.86
C VAL A 201 25.35 13.37 1.86
N TRP A 202 25.36 12.17 2.46
CA TRP A 202 26.41 11.75 3.37
C TRP A 202 27.74 11.53 2.67
N SER A 203 27.73 10.90 1.50
CA SER A 203 28.95 10.70 0.71
C SER A 203 29.56 12.04 0.29
N LEU A 204 28.76 13.02 -0.10
CA LEU A 204 29.22 14.38 -0.42
C LEU A 204 29.74 15.12 0.83
N LEU A 205 29.05 15.02 1.96
CA LEU A 205 29.50 15.62 3.22
C LEU A 205 30.82 15.02 3.70
N LEU A 206 30.97 13.70 3.63
CA LEU A 206 32.21 13.00 3.99
C LEU A 206 33.35 13.34 3.04
N ALA A 207 33.09 13.34 1.73
CA ALA A 207 34.08 13.72 0.72
C ALA A 207 34.53 15.18 0.90
N GLY A 208 33.59 16.10 1.11
CA GLY A 208 33.86 17.51 1.39
C GLY A 208 34.65 17.72 2.69
N GLY A 209 34.28 17.01 3.76
CA GLY A 209 35.01 17.05 5.04
C GLY A 209 36.45 16.54 4.94
N LEU A 210 36.68 15.46 4.18
CA LEU A 210 38.03 14.91 3.93
C LEU A 210 38.90 15.87 3.11
N MET A 211 38.32 16.57 2.14
CA MET A 211 39.04 17.59 1.37
C MET A 211 39.47 18.78 2.24
N LEU A 212 38.59 19.24 3.16
CA LEU A 212 38.90 20.32 4.10
C LEU A 212 40.02 19.95 5.09
N LEU A 213 40.04 18.70 5.56
CA LEU A 213 41.12 18.21 6.44
C LEU A 213 42.46 18.10 5.73
N ARG A 214 42.47 17.70 4.45
CA ARG A 214 43.71 17.69 3.64
C ARG A 214 44.25 19.09 3.37
N GLY A 215 43.37 20.07 3.12
CA GLY A 215 43.79 21.46 2.87
C GLY A 215 44.54 22.12 4.04
N ARG A 216 44.26 21.73 5.29
CA ARG A 216 44.96 22.27 6.47
C ARG A 216 46.35 21.65 6.72
N ALA A 217 46.57 20.39 6.33
CA ALA A 217 47.84 19.72 6.57
C ALA A 217 48.98 20.23 5.67
N SER A 218 48.67 20.81 4.51
CA SER A 218 49.67 21.33 3.57
C SER A 218 50.16 22.75 3.85
N GLY A 219 49.62 23.43 4.88
CA GLY A 219 49.92 24.85 5.15
C GLY A 219 51.04 25.14 6.16
N VAL A 220 51.65 24.11 6.79
CA VAL A 220 52.67 24.30 7.85
C VAL A 220 54.04 23.80 7.39
N ALA A 221 54.49 24.32 6.24
CA ALA A 221 55.86 24.12 5.76
C ALA A 221 56.36 25.42 5.14
N GLY A 222 56.85 26.35 5.97
CA GLY A 222 57.51 27.52 5.43
C GLY A 222 57.75 28.63 6.43
N SER A 223 58.88 28.58 7.13
CA SER A 223 59.95 29.57 6.95
C SER A 223 61.01 29.31 8.01
N ALA A 224 62.11 28.64 7.64
CA ALA A 224 63.32 28.68 8.44
C ALA A 224 63.96 30.07 8.24
N PRO A 225 64.32 30.80 9.30
CA PRO A 225 64.95 32.11 9.17
C PRO A 225 66.38 31.94 8.67
N GLU A 226 66.69 32.53 7.52
CA GLU A 226 68.04 32.62 6.97
C GLU A 226 68.81 33.70 7.77
N LYS A 227 70.02 33.36 8.23
CA LYS A 227 70.92 34.22 9.01
C LYS A 227 71.94 34.90 8.11
#